data_AF-A0A7J9PNX3-F1
#
_entry.id   AF-A0A7J9PNX3-F1
#
_cell.length_a   1.000
_cell.length_b   1.000
_cell.length_c   1.000
_cell.angle_alpha   90.00
_cell.angle_beta   90.00
_cell.angle_gamma   90.00
#
_symmetry.space_group_name_H-M   'P 1'
#
loop_
_entity.id
_entity.type
_entity.pdbx_description
1 polymer ?
#
loop_
_entity_poly.entity_id
_entity_poly.type
_entity_poly.pdbx_seq_one_letter_code
_entity_poly.pdbx_strand_id
1 'polypeptide(L)'
;MDNLEKLEKSLDRVFSILNILKIALDKESFETWLKLNHNLEINEILPGYRLFITTGLRSFMEAIFGDSNLNLKEDYVAHRLRYVDIDFKDIPNSCEKIIFLKNIWNLSKSIRKATSPDEISSRDLLPIFDCFDEIYNNYVISEDVEKNQALLISSIFKLHLLFNCLLNGLPEGYYCSLLSNSLKDEHLNKSFKGYVLTLQYVWSTLLEGNSFENTIISKLHDTEYLNKLFGSKNTPNIYDIIDNSPLNPDWRNLDRCSGVINKELLEPLRDKYPMWIHPMYLYLNKNPEKELFKDFLKKDNLKEPDYLVKTKLNDNLLKKRLDYLFYWHKLYTLDTQGIHVFNGTYAVLTTLLGHLELNNILDDKIDIKILKLNHPVAHPYRKDAVHTSYAIHFGVYGEISDGSGWLVFLNCSVNFESPEFLQFELEDTLNDLKDEIELIEYNVDLNSFTKYLQQKSIKFDPRLLEVDSIDREFKSYHGKVKGRVFENLSYLIINELEEGITTWSEIINNEEIDILRETNDEIHIYECKVDSHLDSDYLEQINRKINAVAKEYDKKIVPHIIFYYGINPMLLNTIEENNIQVTHNLRKKFAGKSGFKKFKPLFEIIEYSPDNIMKHLTNPHDKFDLKHIR
;
A
#
# COMPACT_ATOMS: atom_id res chain seq x y z
N MET A 1 -3.52 -39.15 13.04
CA MET A 1 -3.10 -37.73 12.98
C MET A 1 -3.01 -37.22 14.40
N ASP A 2 -1.99 -36.43 14.73
CA ASP A 2 -2.00 -35.69 15.99
C ASP A 2 -3.08 -34.59 15.97
N ASN A 3 -3.33 -33.94 17.10
CA ASN A 3 -4.41 -32.94 17.18
C ASN A 3 -4.15 -31.68 16.35
N LEU A 4 -2.88 -31.36 16.06
CA LEU A 4 -2.52 -30.19 15.23
C LEU A 4 -2.78 -30.49 13.77
N GLU A 5 -2.34 -31.66 13.28
CA GLU A 5 -2.59 -32.11 11.91
C GLU A 5 -4.10 -32.26 11.64
N LYS A 6 -4.87 -32.70 12.64
CA LYS A 6 -6.34 -32.75 12.59
C LYS A 6 -6.95 -31.36 12.46
N LEU A 7 -6.49 -30.41 13.28
CA LEU A 7 -6.96 -29.04 13.23
C LEU A 7 -6.66 -28.41 11.86
N GLU A 8 -5.45 -28.62 11.37
CA GLU A 8 -5.02 -28.13 10.06
C GLU A 8 -5.89 -28.69 8.95
N LYS A 9 -6.21 -29.98 8.93
CA LYS A 9 -6.96 -30.65 7.84
C LYS A 9 -8.49 -30.60 7.97
N SER A 10 -9.03 -29.98 9.01
CA SER A 10 -10.48 -29.96 9.26
C SER A 10 -11.22 -29.09 8.24
N LEU A 11 -12.28 -29.66 7.66
CA LEU A 11 -13.25 -28.95 6.82
C LEU A 11 -14.64 -28.87 7.46
N ASP A 12 -14.74 -29.11 8.77
CA ASP A 12 -16.00 -29.10 9.52
C ASP A 12 -16.78 -27.80 9.29
N ARG A 13 -16.10 -26.66 9.34
CA ARG A 13 -16.70 -25.34 9.11
C ARG A 13 -17.31 -25.23 7.71
N VAL A 14 -16.59 -25.67 6.68
CA VAL A 14 -17.01 -25.59 5.28
C VAL A 14 -18.27 -26.43 5.04
N PHE A 15 -18.23 -27.72 5.39
CA PHE A 15 -19.35 -28.63 5.12
C PHE A 15 -20.58 -28.36 5.97
N SER A 16 -20.39 -27.95 7.22
CA SER A 16 -21.51 -27.58 8.10
C SER A 16 -22.29 -26.40 7.55
N ILE A 17 -21.60 -25.37 7.05
CA ILE A 17 -22.26 -24.19 6.47
C ILE A 17 -23.00 -24.58 5.19
N LEU A 18 -22.41 -25.42 4.34
CA LEU A 18 -23.08 -25.91 3.14
C LEU A 18 -24.32 -26.73 3.46
N ASN A 19 -24.27 -27.59 4.47
CA ASN A 19 -25.43 -28.36 4.92
C ASN A 19 -26.54 -27.43 5.45
N ILE A 20 -26.20 -26.43 6.26
CA ILE A 20 -27.14 -25.40 6.73
C ILE A 20 -27.76 -24.65 5.55
N LEU A 21 -26.96 -24.25 4.56
CA LEU A 21 -27.44 -23.57 3.36
C LEU A 21 -28.37 -24.46 2.53
N LYS A 22 -28.04 -25.73 2.35
CA LYS A 22 -28.89 -26.70 1.64
C LYS A 22 -30.27 -26.83 2.29
N ILE A 23 -30.31 -26.97 3.61
CA ILE A 23 -31.56 -27.01 4.37
C ILE A 23 -32.32 -25.69 4.16
N ALA A 24 -31.67 -24.56 4.39
CA ALA A 24 -32.32 -23.25 4.29
C ALA A 24 -32.81 -22.93 2.86
N LEU A 25 -32.16 -23.46 1.83
CA LEU A 25 -32.52 -23.24 0.42
C LEU A 25 -33.49 -24.29 -0.13
N ASP A 26 -33.89 -25.28 0.67
CA ASP A 26 -35.03 -26.14 0.36
C ASP A 26 -36.33 -25.34 0.54
N LYS A 27 -36.61 -24.51 -0.46
CA LYS A 27 -37.72 -23.56 -0.47
C LYS A 27 -39.06 -24.25 -0.25
N GLU A 28 -39.30 -25.41 -0.87
CA GLU A 28 -40.58 -26.13 -0.79
C GLU A 28 -40.83 -26.64 0.63
N SER A 29 -39.82 -27.25 1.25
CA SER A 29 -39.90 -27.70 2.64
C SER A 29 -40.05 -26.52 3.61
N PHE A 30 -39.33 -25.42 3.37
CA PHE A 30 -39.44 -24.21 4.20
C PHE A 30 -40.82 -23.55 4.07
N GLU A 31 -41.37 -23.40 2.87
CA GLU A 31 -42.72 -22.87 2.63
C GLU A 31 -43.78 -23.71 3.34
N THR A 32 -43.67 -25.03 3.22
CA THR A 32 -44.57 -25.97 3.89
C THR A 32 -44.48 -25.82 5.41
N TRP A 33 -43.27 -25.79 5.97
CA TRP A 33 -43.06 -25.62 7.40
C TRP A 33 -43.59 -24.27 7.90
N LEU A 34 -43.31 -23.19 7.17
CA LEU A 34 -43.73 -21.83 7.50
C LEU A 34 -45.26 -21.70 7.48
N LYS A 35 -45.92 -22.32 6.49
CA LYS A 35 -47.37 -22.31 6.38
C LYS A 35 -48.03 -23.11 7.50
N LEU A 36 -47.49 -24.29 7.83
CA LEU A 36 -48.05 -25.16 8.87
C LEU A 36 -47.86 -24.61 10.28
N ASN A 37 -46.68 -24.08 10.60
CA ASN A 37 -46.32 -23.69 11.97
C ASN A 37 -46.62 -22.23 12.28
N HIS A 38 -46.63 -21.36 11.26
CA HIS A 38 -46.78 -19.92 11.46
C HIS A 38 -47.89 -19.29 10.62
N ASN A 39 -48.50 -20.04 9.69
CA ASN A 39 -49.49 -19.52 8.73
C ASN A 39 -48.99 -18.28 7.95
N LEU A 40 -47.70 -18.29 7.59
CA LEU A 40 -47.06 -17.23 6.82
C LEU A 40 -46.57 -17.76 5.47
N GLU A 41 -46.32 -16.85 4.54
CA GLU A 41 -45.65 -17.09 3.26
C GLU A 41 -44.26 -16.43 3.25
N ILE A 42 -43.33 -16.93 2.42
CA ILE A 42 -41.97 -16.37 2.34
C ILE A 42 -42.01 -14.89 1.94
N ASN A 43 -42.94 -14.48 1.08
CA ASN A 43 -43.13 -13.07 0.69
C ASN A 43 -43.20 -12.12 1.90
N GLU A 44 -43.84 -12.55 2.99
CA GLU A 44 -44.05 -11.75 4.20
C GLU A 44 -42.78 -11.61 5.05
N ILE A 45 -41.79 -12.48 4.83
CA ILE A 45 -40.57 -12.57 5.63
C ILE A 45 -39.29 -12.51 4.79
N LEU A 46 -39.42 -12.23 3.49
CA LEU A 46 -38.36 -12.29 2.49
C LEU A 46 -37.07 -11.55 2.87
N PRO A 47 -37.11 -10.32 3.44
CA PRO A 47 -35.88 -9.62 3.84
C PRO A 47 -35.03 -10.43 4.82
N GLY A 48 -35.68 -11.08 5.79
CA GLY A 48 -35.03 -11.90 6.80
C GLY A 48 -34.54 -13.24 6.29
N TYR A 49 -35.34 -13.91 5.47
CA TYR A 49 -34.95 -15.14 4.79
C TYR A 49 -33.68 -14.92 3.93
N ARG A 50 -33.68 -13.83 3.15
CA ARG A 50 -32.52 -13.41 2.35
C ARG A 50 -31.31 -13.07 3.22
N LEU A 51 -31.52 -12.39 4.35
CA LEU A 51 -30.45 -12.07 5.29
C LEU A 51 -29.80 -13.35 5.85
N PHE A 52 -30.59 -14.36 6.22
CA PHE A 52 -30.10 -15.64 6.71
C PHE A 52 -29.22 -16.35 5.67
N ILE A 53 -29.72 -16.50 4.44
CA ILE A 53 -28.95 -17.14 3.36
C ILE A 53 -27.67 -16.36 3.05
N THR A 54 -27.75 -15.02 3.00
CA THR A 54 -26.57 -14.17 2.78
C THR A 54 -25.54 -14.31 3.90
N THR A 55 -25.99 -14.50 5.14
CA THR A 55 -25.12 -14.79 6.30
C THR A 55 -24.37 -16.11 6.10
N GLY A 56 -25.07 -17.16 5.65
CA GLY A 56 -24.45 -18.45 5.38
C GLY A 56 -23.44 -18.38 4.23
N LEU A 57 -23.77 -17.68 3.15
CA LEU A 57 -22.85 -17.48 2.02
C LEU A 57 -21.59 -16.71 2.42
N ARG A 58 -21.73 -15.65 3.24
CA ARG A 58 -20.60 -14.92 3.82
C ARG A 58 -19.73 -15.81 4.67
N SER A 59 -20.35 -16.57 5.58
CA SER A 59 -19.65 -17.49 6.47
C SER A 59 -18.93 -18.59 5.70
N PHE A 60 -19.53 -19.08 4.61
CA PHE A 60 -18.94 -20.05 3.71
C PHE A 60 -17.70 -19.48 3.02
N MET A 61 -17.81 -18.29 2.42
CA MET A 61 -16.68 -17.60 1.81
C MET A 61 -15.52 -17.38 2.79
N GLU A 62 -15.83 -16.98 4.03
CA GLU A 62 -14.81 -16.83 5.07
C GLU A 62 -14.15 -18.17 5.44
N ALA A 63 -14.93 -19.24 5.56
CA ALA A 63 -14.40 -20.58 5.82
C ALA A 63 -13.44 -21.04 4.73
N ILE A 64 -13.76 -20.78 3.45
CA ILE A 64 -12.87 -21.07 2.32
C ILE A 64 -11.64 -20.16 2.33
N PHE A 65 -11.80 -18.89 2.70
CA PHE A 65 -10.69 -17.94 2.72
C PHE A 65 -9.63 -18.31 3.75
N GLY A 66 -10.06 -18.70 4.96
CA GLY A 66 -9.19 -19.17 6.02
C GLY A 66 -8.59 -20.57 5.81
N ASP A 67 -9.16 -21.39 4.91
CA ASP A 67 -8.71 -22.76 4.68
C ASP A 67 -7.48 -22.83 3.74
N SER A 68 -6.51 -23.66 4.09
CA SER A 68 -5.30 -23.93 3.29
C SER A 68 -5.32 -25.30 2.58
N ASN A 69 -6.31 -26.16 2.84
CA ASN A 69 -6.30 -27.56 2.41
C ASN A 69 -7.05 -27.82 1.12
N LEU A 70 -7.92 -26.91 0.69
CA LEU A 70 -8.64 -27.00 -0.58
C LEU A 70 -7.74 -26.86 -1.81
N ASN A 71 -6.42 -26.71 -1.63
CA ASN A 71 -5.44 -26.61 -2.71
C ASN A 71 -5.70 -25.42 -3.67
N LEU A 72 -6.33 -24.37 -3.15
CA LEU A 72 -6.52 -23.09 -3.83
C LEU A 72 -5.31 -22.20 -3.53
N LYS A 73 -4.52 -21.86 -4.56
CA LYS A 73 -3.33 -21.02 -4.36
C LYS A 73 -3.69 -19.65 -3.78
N GLU A 74 -3.00 -19.29 -2.71
CA GLU A 74 -3.02 -17.99 -2.06
C GLU A 74 -1.73 -17.24 -2.39
N ASP A 75 -1.83 -15.94 -2.67
CA ASP A 75 -0.69 -15.05 -2.82
C ASP A 75 -0.60 -14.06 -1.66
N TYR A 76 0.46 -13.25 -1.64
CA TYR A 76 0.66 -12.29 -0.56
C TYR A 76 -0.46 -11.24 -0.46
N VAL A 77 -1.05 -10.85 -1.60
CA VAL A 77 -2.22 -9.95 -1.61
C VAL A 77 -3.36 -10.57 -0.81
N ALA A 78 -3.71 -11.83 -1.09
CA ALA A 78 -4.77 -12.53 -0.39
C ALA A 78 -4.46 -12.70 1.11
N HIS A 79 -3.23 -13.08 1.46
CA HIS A 79 -2.81 -13.14 2.87
C HIS A 79 -3.06 -11.81 3.61
N ARG A 80 -2.71 -10.68 2.98
CA ARG A 80 -2.87 -9.35 3.57
C ARG A 80 -4.31 -8.95 3.84
N LEU A 81 -5.26 -9.44 3.04
CA LEU A 81 -6.69 -9.14 3.23
C LEU A 81 -7.25 -9.62 4.58
N ARG A 82 -6.57 -10.54 5.28
CA ARG A 82 -6.93 -10.97 6.64
C ARG A 82 -6.80 -9.84 7.68
N TYR A 83 -5.99 -8.83 7.38
CA TYR A 83 -5.62 -7.77 8.32
C TYR A 83 -6.11 -6.38 7.91
N VAL A 84 -6.79 -6.27 6.77
CA VAL A 84 -7.21 -4.97 6.21
C VAL A 84 -8.66 -5.02 5.74
N ASP A 85 -9.41 -3.97 6.04
CA ASP A 85 -10.79 -3.83 5.60
C ASP A 85 -10.84 -3.14 4.23
N ILE A 86 -11.18 -3.92 3.20
CA ILE A 86 -11.24 -3.48 1.80
C ILE A 86 -12.56 -3.94 1.21
N ASP A 87 -13.23 -3.04 0.48
CA ASP A 87 -14.42 -3.42 -0.28
C ASP A 87 -14.06 -4.53 -1.27
N PHE A 88 -14.78 -5.65 -1.20
CA PHE A 88 -14.55 -6.84 -2.02
C PHE A 88 -14.47 -6.56 -3.54
N LYS A 89 -15.14 -5.50 -4.03
CA LYS A 89 -15.05 -5.07 -5.44
C LYS A 89 -13.70 -4.44 -5.80
N ASP A 90 -12.99 -3.92 -4.82
CA ASP A 90 -11.69 -3.25 -4.94
C ASP A 90 -10.52 -4.22 -4.73
N ILE A 91 -10.77 -5.49 -4.39
CA ILE A 91 -9.74 -6.52 -4.27
C ILE A 91 -9.32 -6.97 -5.69
N PRO A 92 -8.03 -7.15 -6.03
CA PRO A 92 -7.59 -7.65 -7.35
C PRO A 92 -7.93 -9.12 -7.58
N ASN A 93 -7.99 -9.59 -8.83
CA ASN A 93 -8.05 -11.05 -9.11
C ASN A 93 -6.63 -11.68 -9.09
N SER A 94 -5.91 -11.49 -7.99
CA SER A 94 -4.47 -11.75 -7.89
C SER A 94 -4.12 -13.25 -7.78
N CYS A 95 -4.94 -14.05 -7.12
CA CYS A 95 -4.74 -15.50 -6.97
C CYS A 95 -6.03 -16.33 -7.12
N GLU A 96 -5.88 -17.65 -7.15
CA GLU A 96 -6.96 -18.63 -7.34
C GLU A 96 -8.03 -18.51 -6.25
N LYS A 97 -7.60 -18.36 -4.99
CA LYS A 97 -8.51 -18.20 -3.86
C LYS A 97 -9.43 -16.99 -4.02
N ILE A 98 -8.90 -15.84 -4.44
CA ILE A 98 -9.72 -14.63 -4.64
C ILE A 98 -10.67 -14.77 -5.84
N ILE A 99 -10.20 -15.36 -6.93
CA ILE A 99 -11.04 -15.64 -8.11
C ILE A 99 -12.22 -16.55 -7.73
N PHE A 100 -11.93 -17.62 -6.99
CA PHE A 100 -12.91 -18.58 -6.50
C PHE A 100 -13.99 -17.89 -5.65
N LEU A 101 -13.59 -17.11 -4.65
CA LEU A 101 -14.48 -16.36 -3.76
C LEU A 101 -15.34 -15.36 -4.53
N LYS A 102 -14.77 -14.65 -5.50
CA LYS A 102 -15.53 -13.70 -6.33
C LYS A 102 -16.56 -14.38 -7.22
N ASN A 103 -16.25 -15.56 -7.76
CA ASN A 103 -17.21 -16.33 -8.53
C ASN A 103 -18.37 -16.84 -7.66
N ILE A 104 -18.12 -17.31 -6.44
CA ILE A 104 -19.19 -17.64 -5.47
C ILE A 104 -20.07 -16.41 -5.18
N TRP A 105 -19.44 -15.25 -4.94
CA TRP A 105 -20.18 -14.03 -4.67
C TRP A 105 -21.03 -13.56 -5.86
N ASN A 106 -20.56 -13.81 -7.08
CA ASN A 106 -21.31 -13.51 -8.30
C ASN A 106 -22.47 -14.49 -8.53
N LEU A 107 -22.26 -15.78 -8.29
CA LEU A 107 -23.31 -16.80 -8.38
C LEU A 107 -24.47 -16.51 -7.42
N SER A 108 -24.16 -16.08 -6.20
CA SER A 108 -25.19 -15.72 -5.21
C SER A 108 -25.91 -14.39 -5.47
N LYS A 109 -25.60 -13.67 -6.55
CA LYS A 109 -26.10 -12.31 -6.79
C LYS A 109 -27.63 -12.23 -6.90
N SER A 110 -28.26 -13.21 -7.54
CA SER A 110 -29.72 -13.34 -7.65
C SER A 110 -30.36 -13.40 -6.27
N ILE A 111 -29.92 -14.33 -5.43
CA ILE A 111 -30.39 -14.52 -4.04
C ILE A 111 -30.22 -13.24 -3.23
N ARG A 112 -29.03 -12.62 -3.27
CA ARG A 112 -28.73 -11.41 -2.48
C ARG A 112 -29.52 -10.18 -2.91
N LYS A 113 -29.96 -10.13 -4.17
CA LYS A 113 -30.76 -9.03 -4.72
C LYS A 113 -32.23 -9.38 -4.89
N ALA A 114 -32.63 -10.56 -4.46
CA ALA A 114 -33.97 -11.08 -4.69
C ALA A 114 -35.03 -10.12 -4.16
N THR A 115 -35.96 -9.73 -5.03
CA THR A 115 -37.14 -8.92 -4.66
C THR A 115 -38.40 -9.76 -4.51
N SER A 116 -38.33 -11.02 -4.92
CA SER A 116 -39.38 -12.03 -4.77
C SER A 116 -38.77 -13.37 -4.32
N PRO A 117 -39.55 -14.27 -3.68
CA PRO A 117 -39.09 -15.60 -3.30
C PRO A 117 -38.72 -16.48 -4.49
N ASP A 118 -39.25 -16.22 -5.67
CA ASP A 118 -38.96 -17.01 -6.89
C ASP A 118 -37.55 -16.73 -7.43
N GLU A 119 -36.99 -15.56 -7.13
CA GLU A 119 -35.60 -15.22 -7.44
C GLU A 119 -34.59 -15.90 -6.49
N ILE A 120 -35.05 -16.46 -5.36
CA ILE A 120 -34.20 -17.27 -4.47
C ILE A 120 -34.29 -18.72 -4.93
N SER A 121 -33.31 -19.13 -5.73
CA SER A 121 -33.22 -20.51 -6.20
C SER A 121 -31.94 -21.18 -5.71
N SER A 122 -32.06 -22.40 -5.18
CA SER A 122 -30.92 -23.29 -4.96
C SER A 122 -30.17 -23.58 -6.26
N ARG A 123 -30.82 -23.44 -7.43
CA ARG A 123 -30.21 -23.66 -8.75
C ARG A 123 -28.97 -22.81 -9.01
N ASP A 124 -28.94 -21.59 -8.51
CA ASP A 124 -27.79 -20.69 -8.68
C ASP A 124 -26.57 -21.15 -7.88
N LEU A 125 -26.78 -21.95 -6.82
CA LEU A 125 -25.73 -22.49 -5.96
C LEU A 125 -25.51 -23.99 -6.17
N LEU A 126 -26.31 -24.68 -7.00
CA LEU A 126 -26.13 -26.09 -7.35
C LEU A 126 -24.69 -26.41 -7.77
N PRO A 127 -24.02 -25.61 -8.63
CA PRO A 127 -22.62 -25.90 -8.98
C PRO A 127 -21.69 -25.99 -7.76
N ILE A 128 -21.94 -25.16 -6.73
CA ILE A 128 -21.15 -25.17 -5.48
C ILE A 128 -21.50 -26.43 -4.69
N PHE A 129 -22.79 -26.76 -4.56
CA PHE A 129 -23.22 -27.96 -3.85
C PHE A 129 -22.69 -29.23 -4.49
N ASP A 130 -22.77 -29.36 -5.82
CA ASP A 130 -22.28 -30.52 -6.55
C ASP A 130 -20.76 -30.69 -6.38
N CYS A 131 -20.00 -29.59 -6.51
CA CYS A 131 -18.55 -29.57 -6.29
C CYS A 131 -18.18 -30.06 -4.89
N PHE A 132 -18.82 -29.50 -3.86
CA PHE A 132 -18.50 -29.88 -2.48
C PHE A 132 -19.10 -31.21 -2.06
N ASP A 133 -20.17 -31.70 -2.68
CA ASP A 133 -20.64 -33.07 -2.48
C ASP A 133 -19.64 -34.08 -3.03
N GLU A 134 -19.02 -33.79 -4.18
CA GLU A 134 -17.94 -34.61 -4.70
C GLU A 134 -16.72 -34.61 -3.77
N ILE A 135 -16.35 -33.45 -3.22
CA ILE A 135 -15.28 -33.36 -2.21
C ILE A 135 -15.64 -34.14 -0.96
N TYR A 136 -16.84 -33.91 -0.41
CA TYR A 136 -17.33 -34.60 0.77
C TYR A 136 -17.26 -36.09 0.57
N ASN A 137 -17.86 -36.63 -0.50
CA ASN A 137 -17.95 -38.06 -0.73
C ASN A 137 -16.59 -38.74 -0.94
N ASN A 138 -15.67 -38.11 -1.67
CA ASN A 138 -14.44 -38.77 -2.12
C ASN A 138 -13.18 -38.44 -1.30
N TYR A 139 -13.17 -37.30 -0.60
CA TYR A 139 -11.97 -36.78 0.07
C TYR A 139 -12.12 -36.62 1.58
N VAL A 140 -13.35 -36.52 2.08
CA VAL A 140 -13.60 -36.34 3.51
C VAL A 140 -13.73 -37.68 4.22
N ILE A 141 -13.02 -37.83 5.32
CA ILE A 141 -13.14 -38.93 6.27
C ILE A 141 -13.63 -38.41 7.61
N SER A 142 -14.17 -39.32 8.41
CA SER A 142 -14.54 -39.07 9.81
C SER A 142 -13.91 -40.13 10.70
N GLU A 143 -13.38 -39.69 11.83
CA GLU A 143 -12.89 -40.56 12.89
C GLU A 143 -13.91 -40.57 14.04
N ASP A 144 -14.03 -41.70 14.74
CA ASP A 144 -14.85 -41.91 15.95
C ASP A 144 -16.38 -41.82 15.78
N VAL A 145 -16.87 -41.12 14.76
CA VAL A 145 -18.29 -40.92 14.47
C VAL A 145 -18.57 -41.22 13.00
N GLU A 146 -19.72 -41.81 12.70
CA GLU A 146 -20.18 -42.01 11.32
C GLU A 146 -20.24 -40.66 10.59
N LYS A 147 -19.85 -40.63 9.33
CA LYS A 147 -19.56 -39.40 8.58
C LYS A 147 -20.76 -38.44 8.48
N ASN A 148 -21.97 -38.96 8.26
CA ASN A 148 -23.18 -38.13 8.21
C ASN A 148 -23.58 -37.66 9.61
N GLN A 149 -23.43 -38.51 10.62
CA GLN A 149 -23.63 -38.12 12.02
C GLN A 149 -22.64 -37.02 12.46
N ALA A 150 -21.38 -37.08 12.01
CA ALA A 150 -20.37 -36.05 12.23
C ALA A 150 -20.77 -34.72 11.57
N LEU A 151 -21.23 -34.77 10.31
CA LEU A 151 -21.74 -33.59 9.61
C LEU A 151 -22.94 -32.98 10.33
N LEU A 152 -23.88 -33.80 10.82
CA LEU A 152 -25.04 -33.34 11.58
C LEU A 152 -24.61 -32.63 12.87
N ILE A 153 -23.73 -33.24 13.66
CA ILE A 153 -23.23 -32.65 14.91
C ILE A 153 -22.51 -31.34 14.61
N SER A 154 -21.59 -31.33 13.65
CA SER A 154 -20.87 -30.12 13.29
C SER A 154 -21.82 -29.02 12.77
N SER A 155 -22.86 -29.38 12.01
CA SER A 155 -23.90 -28.45 11.57
C SER A 155 -24.66 -27.80 12.73
N ILE A 156 -25.01 -28.58 13.77
CA ILE A 156 -25.64 -28.06 14.99
C ILE A 156 -24.73 -27.03 15.69
N PHE A 157 -23.46 -27.36 15.90
CA PHE A 157 -22.51 -26.44 16.52
C PHE A 157 -22.29 -25.18 15.68
N LYS A 158 -22.13 -25.31 14.36
CA LYS A 158 -21.92 -24.15 13.48
C LYS A 158 -23.18 -23.32 13.27
N LEU A 159 -24.38 -23.91 13.30
CA LEU A 159 -25.62 -23.14 13.28
C LEU A 159 -25.72 -22.25 14.52
N HIS A 160 -25.41 -22.81 15.68
CA HIS A 160 -25.35 -22.04 16.92
C HIS A 160 -24.31 -20.92 16.86
N LEU A 161 -23.04 -21.26 16.55
CA LEU A 161 -21.94 -20.30 16.58
C LEU A 161 -22.09 -19.19 15.52
N LEU A 162 -22.43 -19.55 14.27
CA LEU A 162 -22.37 -18.62 13.15
C LEU A 162 -23.66 -17.81 12.98
N PHE A 163 -24.82 -18.35 13.36
CA PHE A 163 -26.13 -17.75 13.09
C PHE A 163 -26.91 -17.34 14.33
N ASN A 164 -26.71 -17.99 15.48
CA ASN A 164 -27.44 -17.71 16.71
C ASN A 164 -26.64 -16.87 17.72
N CYS A 165 -25.32 -17.10 17.83
CA CYS A 165 -24.44 -16.32 18.69
C CYS A 165 -24.06 -15.02 17.96
N LEU A 166 -24.50 -13.88 18.49
CA LEU A 166 -24.33 -12.58 17.86
C LEU A 166 -23.22 -11.80 18.57
N LEU A 167 -21.97 -12.05 18.19
CA LEU A 167 -20.81 -11.33 18.74
C LEU A 167 -20.88 -9.85 18.33
N ASN A 168 -21.29 -8.98 19.25
CA ASN A 168 -21.61 -7.55 19.02
C ASN A 168 -22.89 -7.31 18.20
N GLY A 169 -23.84 -8.25 18.22
CA GLY A 169 -25.18 -8.06 17.70
C GLY A 169 -25.43 -8.34 16.24
N LEU A 170 -24.42 -8.84 15.54
CA LEU A 170 -24.55 -9.32 14.18
C LEU A 170 -24.17 -10.80 14.11
N PRO A 171 -24.78 -11.58 13.21
CA PRO A 171 -24.32 -12.93 12.91
C PRO A 171 -22.85 -12.92 12.45
N GLU A 172 -22.10 -13.98 12.70
CA GLU A 172 -20.63 -14.02 12.51
C GLU A 172 -20.20 -13.66 11.09
N GLY A 173 -20.98 -14.05 10.08
CA GLY A 173 -20.73 -13.70 8.68
C GLY A 173 -20.69 -12.19 8.39
N TYR A 174 -21.10 -11.33 9.32
CA TYR A 174 -21.00 -9.87 9.26
C TYR A 174 -19.98 -9.26 10.22
N TYR A 175 -19.20 -10.07 10.93
CA TYR A 175 -18.16 -9.60 11.86
C TYR A 175 -16.75 -9.83 11.31
N CYS A 176 -16.46 -11.07 10.91
CA CYS A 176 -15.17 -11.49 10.33
C CYS A 176 -15.38 -11.92 8.89
N SER A 177 -15.50 -10.97 7.96
CA SER A 177 -15.77 -11.29 6.56
C SER A 177 -15.03 -10.33 5.64
N LEU A 178 -14.49 -10.86 4.54
CA LEU A 178 -13.97 -10.07 3.40
C LEU A 178 -14.96 -9.08 2.78
N LEU A 179 -16.24 -9.17 3.14
CA LEU A 179 -17.33 -8.35 2.64
C LEU A 179 -17.76 -7.34 3.72
N SER A 180 -17.92 -6.07 3.32
CA SER A 180 -18.33 -4.94 4.18
C SER A 180 -19.37 -5.29 5.25
N ASN A 181 -19.08 -4.98 6.50
CA ASN A 181 -19.94 -5.28 7.65
C ASN A 181 -21.15 -4.33 7.81
N SER A 182 -21.37 -3.40 6.87
CA SER A 182 -22.38 -2.36 7.03
C SER A 182 -23.81 -2.89 6.82
N LEU A 183 -24.51 -3.21 7.90
CA LEU A 183 -25.97 -3.36 7.93
C LEU A 183 -26.59 -2.16 8.65
N LYS A 184 -27.56 -1.50 8.03
CA LYS A 184 -28.31 -0.41 8.66
C LYS A 184 -29.33 -0.98 9.64
N ASP A 185 -29.51 -0.33 10.79
CA ASP A 185 -30.48 -0.75 11.83
C ASP A 185 -31.90 -0.94 11.28
N GLU A 186 -32.35 -0.06 10.38
CA GLU A 186 -33.65 -0.19 9.72
C GLU A 186 -33.78 -1.51 8.95
N HIS A 187 -32.71 -1.93 8.28
CA HIS A 187 -32.69 -3.19 7.54
C HIS A 187 -32.66 -4.40 8.48
N LEU A 188 -31.88 -4.34 9.56
CA LEU A 188 -31.84 -5.38 10.59
C LEU A 188 -33.21 -5.58 11.24
N ASN A 189 -33.89 -4.48 11.60
CA ASN A 189 -35.23 -4.52 12.20
C ASN A 189 -36.25 -5.15 11.24
N LYS A 190 -36.25 -4.73 9.97
CA LYS A 190 -37.14 -5.31 8.94
C LYS A 190 -36.84 -6.78 8.64
N SER A 191 -35.63 -7.25 8.92
CA SER A 191 -35.17 -8.60 8.58
C SER A 191 -35.25 -9.58 9.74
N PHE A 192 -35.45 -9.12 10.98
CA PHE A 192 -35.41 -9.99 12.17
C PHE A 192 -36.37 -11.18 12.08
N LYS A 193 -37.67 -10.92 11.83
CA LYS A 193 -38.70 -11.97 11.81
C LYS A 193 -38.37 -13.10 10.84
N GLY A 194 -38.00 -12.75 9.60
CA GLY A 194 -37.64 -13.76 8.61
C GLY A 194 -36.33 -14.47 8.90
N TYR A 195 -35.35 -13.77 9.46
CA TYR A 195 -34.08 -14.37 9.84
C TYR A 195 -34.29 -15.45 10.89
N VAL A 196 -35.04 -15.12 11.94
CA VAL A 196 -35.30 -16.03 13.06
C VAL A 196 -36.17 -17.21 12.67
N LEU A 197 -37.21 -17.00 11.85
CA LEU A 197 -38.03 -18.11 11.37
C LEU A 197 -37.24 -19.06 10.46
N THR A 198 -36.32 -18.54 9.66
CA THR A 198 -35.41 -19.38 8.86
C THR A 198 -34.46 -20.15 9.75
N LEU A 199 -33.82 -19.49 10.73
CA LEU A 199 -32.95 -20.13 11.72
C LEU A 199 -33.68 -21.25 12.47
N GLN A 200 -34.91 -20.99 12.91
CA GLN A 200 -35.75 -21.96 13.60
C GLN A 200 -36.12 -23.15 12.72
N TYR A 201 -36.40 -22.93 11.43
CA TYR A 201 -36.63 -24.01 10.47
C TYR A 201 -35.39 -24.89 10.27
N VAL A 202 -34.21 -24.28 10.13
CA VAL A 202 -32.97 -25.08 10.01
C VAL A 202 -32.76 -25.91 11.27
N TRP A 203 -33.00 -25.32 12.44
CA TRP A 203 -32.96 -26.06 13.71
C TRP A 203 -33.95 -27.23 13.76
N SER A 204 -35.20 -27.04 13.34
CA SER A 204 -36.21 -28.11 13.36
C SER A 204 -35.88 -29.25 12.39
N THR A 205 -35.11 -28.95 11.34
CA THR A 205 -34.64 -29.97 10.39
C THR A 205 -33.43 -30.73 10.94
N LEU A 206 -32.52 -30.07 11.65
CA LEU A 206 -31.37 -30.71 12.29
C LEU A 206 -31.73 -31.48 13.57
N LEU A 207 -32.82 -31.10 14.25
CA LEU A 207 -33.28 -31.69 15.51
C LEU A 207 -34.60 -32.43 15.29
N GLU A 208 -34.58 -33.75 15.26
CA GLU A 208 -35.78 -34.55 14.97
C GLU A 208 -36.81 -34.53 16.11
N GLY A 209 -38.08 -34.25 15.77
CA GLY A 209 -39.26 -34.45 16.62
C GLY A 209 -39.18 -33.79 18.00
N ASN A 210 -39.35 -34.59 19.05
CA ASN A 210 -39.38 -34.13 20.44
C ASN A 210 -38.10 -33.40 20.89
N SER A 211 -36.97 -33.59 20.20
CA SER A 211 -35.72 -32.91 20.53
C SER A 211 -35.74 -31.42 20.17
N PHE A 212 -36.56 -31.02 19.18
CA PHE A 212 -36.78 -29.62 18.84
C PHE A 212 -37.84 -28.98 19.72
N GLU A 213 -39.02 -29.61 19.83
CA GLU A 213 -40.22 -29.02 20.45
C GLU A 213 -40.00 -28.60 21.91
N ASN A 214 -39.20 -29.37 22.65
CA ASN A 214 -38.96 -29.18 24.08
C ASN A 214 -37.83 -28.19 24.43
N THR A 215 -37.20 -27.56 23.42
CA THR A 215 -36.09 -26.61 23.64
C THR A 215 -36.54 -25.17 23.48
N ILE A 216 -35.74 -24.21 23.96
CA ILE A 216 -35.96 -22.78 23.68
C ILE A 216 -36.00 -22.47 22.18
N ILE A 217 -35.38 -23.31 21.36
CA ILE A 217 -35.24 -23.13 19.92
C ILE A 217 -36.61 -23.14 19.22
N SER A 218 -37.59 -23.88 19.74
CA SER A 218 -38.96 -23.90 19.22
C SER A 218 -39.72 -22.58 19.45
N LYS A 219 -39.13 -21.65 20.22
CA LYS A 219 -39.71 -20.35 20.59
C LYS A 219 -38.86 -19.15 20.19
N LEU A 220 -37.83 -19.31 19.34
CA LEU A 220 -36.96 -18.19 18.95
C LEU A 220 -37.72 -16.99 18.34
N HIS A 221 -38.76 -17.26 17.56
CA HIS A 221 -39.58 -16.22 16.92
C HIS A 221 -40.49 -15.46 17.90
N ASP A 222 -40.75 -15.99 19.09
CA ASP A 222 -41.68 -15.43 20.07
C ASP A 222 -40.96 -14.40 20.95
N THR A 223 -40.88 -13.18 20.45
CA THR A 223 -40.22 -12.07 21.14
C THR A 223 -40.85 -11.76 22.50
N GLU A 224 -42.16 -11.97 22.68
CA GLU A 224 -42.82 -11.75 23.96
C GLU A 224 -42.38 -12.80 24.98
N TYR A 225 -42.36 -14.07 24.58
CA TYR A 225 -41.83 -15.15 25.41
C TYR A 225 -40.37 -14.90 25.81
N LEU A 226 -39.51 -14.53 24.85
CA LEU A 226 -38.09 -14.25 25.15
C LEU A 226 -37.93 -13.03 26.06
N ASN A 227 -38.70 -11.97 25.86
CA ASN A 227 -38.72 -10.80 26.74
C ASN A 227 -39.16 -11.17 28.17
N LYS A 228 -40.12 -12.08 28.32
CA LYS A 228 -40.56 -12.58 29.62
C LYS A 228 -39.50 -13.47 30.27
N LEU A 229 -38.83 -14.32 29.49
CA LEU A 229 -37.81 -15.26 29.96
C LEU A 229 -36.57 -14.54 30.48
N PHE A 230 -36.04 -13.59 29.71
CA PHE A 230 -34.83 -12.85 30.07
C PHE A 230 -35.11 -11.58 30.88
N GLY A 231 -36.38 -11.20 31.02
CA GLY A 231 -36.83 -10.01 31.73
C GLY A 231 -36.66 -8.72 30.94
N SER A 232 -37.60 -7.78 31.10
CA SER A 232 -37.51 -6.42 30.56
C SER A 232 -36.53 -5.51 31.32
N LYS A 233 -36.00 -5.98 32.45
CA LYS A 233 -35.04 -5.23 33.26
C LYS A 233 -33.64 -5.52 32.76
N ASN A 234 -32.93 -4.43 32.45
CA ASN A 234 -31.48 -4.28 32.37
C ASN A 234 -30.79 -4.91 33.60
N THR A 235 -30.81 -6.23 33.74
CA THR A 235 -29.78 -6.92 34.51
C THR A 235 -28.55 -6.77 33.63
N PRO A 236 -27.55 -5.97 34.03
CA PRO A 236 -26.39 -5.77 33.21
C PRO A 236 -25.72 -7.14 33.11
N ASN A 237 -25.86 -7.77 31.96
CA ASN A 237 -24.94 -8.83 31.59
C ASN A 237 -23.53 -8.22 31.59
N ILE A 238 -22.49 -8.99 31.85
CA ILE A 238 -21.10 -8.49 31.72
C ILE A 238 -20.87 -7.90 30.31
N TYR A 239 -21.64 -8.37 29.32
CA TYR A 239 -21.74 -7.81 27.99
C TYR A 239 -22.46 -6.44 27.93
N ASP A 240 -23.51 -6.18 28.73
CA ASP A 240 -24.20 -4.87 28.76
C ASP A 240 -23.31 -3.74 29.33
N ILE A 241 -22.21 -4.07 30.03
CA ILE A 241 -21.23 -3.08 30.54
C ILE A 241 -20.24 -2.66 29.43
N ILE A 242 -20.00 -3.54 28.45
CA ILE A 242 -19.08 -3.32 27.32
C ILE A 242 -19.84 -2.81 26.10
N ASP A 243 -21.12 -3.18 25.98
CA ASP A 243 -21.92 -3.01 24.78
C ASP A 243 -22.81 -1.76 24.86
N ASN A 244 -22.25 -0.61 24.50
CA ASN A 244 -23.03 0.57 24.05
C ASN A 244 -23.66 0.33 22.66
N SER A 245 -23.80 -0.93 22.22
CA SER A 245 -24.28 -1.25 20.88
C SER A 245 -25.77 -0.94 20.74
N PRO A 246 -26.19 -0.21 19.68
CA PRO A 246 -27.55 0.26 19.47
C PRO A 246 -28.55 -0.85 19.05
N LEU A 247 -28.26 -2.12 19.35
CA LEU A 247 -29.07 -3.25 18.89
C LEU A 247 -30.49 -3.18 19.40
N ASN A 248 -31.44 -3.46 18.50
CA ASN A 248 -32.83 -3.67 18.88
C ASN A 248 -32.93 -4.82 19.94
N PRO A 249 -33.76 -4.66 20.98
CA PRO A 249 -34.05 -5.69 21.99
C PRO A 249 -34.25 -7.11 21.44
N ASP A 250 -34.86 -7.26 20.27
CA ASP A 250 -35.16 -8.56 19.67
C ASP A 250 -33.89 -9.35 19.30
N TRP A 251 -32.89 -8.69 18.68
CA TRP A 251 -31.60 -9.31 18.37
C TRP A 251 -30.81 -9.65 19.64
N ARG A 252 -30.88 -8.79 20.67
CA ARG A 252 -30.26 -9.08 21.98
C ARG A 252 -30.88 -10.31 22.65
N ASN A 253 -32.19 -10.49 22.54
CA ASN A 253 -32.85 -11.67 23.07
C ASN A 253 -32.48 -12.95 22.30
N LEU A 254 -32.31 -12.85 20.98
CA LEU A 254 -31.79 -13.97 20.18
C LEU A 254 -30.39 -14.38 20.66
N ASP A 255 -29.50 -13.41 20.89
CA ASP A 255 -28.16 -13.68 21.41
C ASP A 255 -28.19 -14.31 22.82
N ARG A 256 -29.07 -13.83 23.71
CA ARG A 256 -29.26 -14.41 25.04
C ARG A 256 -29.73 -15.87 25.00
N CYS A 257 -30.42 -16.30 23.93
CA CYS A 257 -30.74 -17.71 23.73
C CYS A 257 -29.48 -18.57 23.56
N SER A 258 -28.36 -18.01 23.13
CA SER A 258 -27.09 -18.72 22.96
C SER A 258 -26.68 -19.47 24.23
N GLY A 259 -26.72 -18.81 25.39
CA GLY A 259 -26.39 -19.45 26.68
C GLY A 259 -27.31 -20.61 27.03
N VAL A 260 -28.60 -20.50 26.71
CA VAL A 260 -29.60 -21.56 26.95
C VAL A 260 -29.39 -22.73 25.99
N ILE A 261 -29.20 -22.46 24.69
CA ILE A 261 -28.91 -23.47 23.66
C ILE A 261 -27.63 -24.23 24.01
N ASN A 262 -26.60 -23.52 24.47
CA ASN A 262 -25.34 -24.14 24.86
C ASN A 262 -25.56 -25.19 25.97
N LYS A 263 -26.35 -24.86 26.98
CA LYS A 263 -26.65 -25.73 28.12
C LYS A 263 -27.62 -26.87 27.79
N GLU A 264 -28.71 -26.57 27.09
CA GLU A 264 -29.78 -27.54 26.80
C GLU A 264 -29.40 -28.53 25.69
N LEU A 265 -28.55 -28.10 24.74
CA LEU A 265 -28.26 -28.87 23.53
C LEU A 265 -26.77 -29.20 23.36
N LEU A 266 -25.89 -28.19 23.41
CA LEU A 266 -24.49 -28.38 23.02
C LEU A 266 -23.62 -29.08 24.08
N GLU A 267 -23.87 -28.84 25.37
CA GLU A 267 -23.23 -29.55 26.48
C GLU A 267 -23.57 -31.06 26.44
N PRO A 268 -24.86 -31.48 26.37
CA PRO A 268 -25.19 -32.90 26.20
C PRO A 268 -24.55 -33.56 24.98
N LEU A 269 -24.44 -32.84 23.85
CA LEU A 269 -23.76 -33.35 22.66
C LEU A 269 -22.24 -33.49 22.87
N ARG A 270 -21.58 -32.56 23.56
CA ARG A 270 -20.16 -32.66 23.93
C ARG A 270 -19.89 -33.79 24.90
N ASP A 271 -20.80 -34.05 25.83
CA ASP A 271 -20.68 -35.18 26.76
C ASP A 271 -20.83 -36.52 26.05
N LYS A 272 -21.75 -36.59 25.06
CA LYS A 272 -22.00 -37.80 24.27
C LYS A 272 -20.88 -38.08 23.27
N TYR A 273 -20.35 -37.02 22.64
CA TYR A 273 -19.29 -37.11 21.64
C TYR A 273 -18.12 -36.25 22.12
N PRO A 274 -17.08 -36.84 22.73
CA PRO A 274 -15.99 -36.08 23.32
C PRO A 274 -15.26 -35.29 22.24
N MET A 275 -15.48 -33.98 22.23
CA MET A 275 -14.85 -33.06 21.29
C MET A 275 -13.73 -32.31 22.00
N TRP A 276 -12.68 -31.99 21.26
CA TRP A 276 -11.91 -30.79 21.60
C TRP A 276 -12.80 -29.55 21.40
N ILE A 277 -12.36 -28.39 21.88
CA ILE A 277 -13.12 -27.14 22.03
C ILE A 277 -14.06 -26.78 20.83
N HIS A 278 -13.80 -27.32 19.63
CA HIS A 278 -14.70 -27.34 18.47
C HIS A 278 -14.87 -28.74 17.86
N PRO A 279 -16.01 -29.02 17.17
CA PRO A 279 -16.19 -30.29 16.45
C PRO A 279 -15.13 -30.38 15.36
N MET A 280 -14.19 -31.30 15.54
CA MET A 280 -13.21 -31.69 14.54
C MET A 280 -13.53 -33.14 14.20
N TYR A 281 -14.33 -33.34 13.16
CA TYR A 281 -14.75 -34.68 12.75
C TYR A 281 -14.53 -34.92 11.26
N LEU A 282 -14.62 -33.88 10.44
CA LEU A 282 -14.53 -33.98 8.99
C LEU A 282 -13.15 -33.52 8.52
N TYR A 283 -12.33 -34.48 8.10
CA TYR A 283 -10.96 -34.25 7.68
C TYR A 283 -10.73 -34.61 6.23
N LEU A 284 -9.86 -33.89 5.54
CA LEU A 284 -9.36 -34.33 4.24
C LEU A 284 -8.37 -35.49 4.41
N ASN A 285 -8.62 -36.61 3.73
CA ASN A 285 -7.65 -37.70 3.63
C ASN A 285 -6.51 -37.37 2.63
N LYS A 286 -6.81 -36.54 1.62
CA LYS A 286 -5.89 -35.98 0.63
C LYS A 286 -6.47 -34.67 0.10
N ASN A 287 -5.63 -33.84 -0.49
CA ASN A 287 -6.07 -32.58 -1.10
C ASN A 287 -6.99 -32.84 -2.30
N PRO A 288 -8.08 -32.07 -2.47
CA PRO A 288 -8.95 -32.16 -3.64
C PRO A 288 -8.22 -31.89 -4.94
N GLU A 289 -8.63 -32.57 -6.01
CA GLU A 289 -8.13 -32.32 -7.35
C GLU A 289 -8.60 -30.96 -7.85
N LYS A 290 -7.67 -30.19 -8.45
CA LYS A 290 -7.95 -28.82 -8.90
C LYS A 290 -9.03 -28.72 -9.97
N GLU A 291 -9.24 -29.80 -10.73
CA GLU A 291 -10.26 -29.89 -11.77
C GLU A 291 -11.68 -29.70 -11.20
N LEU A 292 -11.92 -30.04 -9.93
CA LEU A 292 -13.19 -29.83 -9.23
C LEU A 292 -13.56 -28.34 -9.13
N PHE A 293 -12.55 -27.45 -9.15
CA PHE A 293 -12.75 -26.01 -9.01
C PHE A 293 -12.71 -25.25 -10.34
N LYS A 294 -12.49 -25.93 -11.47
CA LYS A 294 -12.16 -25.29 -12.76
C LYS A 294 -13.13 -24.18 -13.18
N ASP A 295 -14.43 -24.39 -12.96
CA ASP A 295 -15.47 -23.45 -13.38
C ASP A 295 -15.49 -22.20 -12.48
N PHE A 296 -15.06 -22.35 -11.23
CA PHE A 296 -14.91 -21.26 -10.26
C PHE A 296 -13.58 -20.52 -10.38
N LEU A 297 -12.63 -21.04 -11.15
CA LEU A 297 -11.33 -20.40 -11.39
C LEU A 297 -11.29 -19.56 -12.68
N LYS A 298 -12.42 -19.46 -13.42
CA LYS A 298 -12.51 -18.65 -14.63
C LYS A 298 -12.56 -17.15 -14.30
N LYS A 299 -11.83 -16.34 -15.07
CA LYS A 299 -11.81 -14.87 -14.93
C LYS A 299 -12.84 -14.15 -15.82
N ASP A 300 -13.51 -14.85 -16.73
CA ASP A 300 -14.33 -14.26 -17.81
C ASP A 300 -15.40 -13.28 -17.32
N ASN A 301 -15.97 -13.53 -16.15
CA ASN A 301 -17.03 -12.71 -15.55
C ASN A 301 -16.53 -11.78 -14.43
N LEU A 302 -15.22 -11.75 -14.17
CA LEU A 302 -14.62 -10.95 -13.10
C LEU A 302 -14.03 -9.67 -13.67
N LYS A 303 -14.41 -8.55 -13.08
CA LYS A 303 -13.80 -7.25 -13.39
C LYS A 303 -12.62 -7.01 -12.47
N GLU A 304 -11.51 -6.52 -13.02
CA GLU A 304 -10.44 -5.93 -12.22
C GLU A 304 -10.92 -4.60 -11.61
N PRO A 305 -10.40 -4.23 -10.42
CA PRO A 305 -10.64 -2.92 -9.84
C PRO A 305 -10.23 -1.78 -10.78
N ASP A 306 -11.03 -0.71 -10.81
CA ASP A 306 -10.83 0.45 -11.69
C ASP A 306 -9.42 1.06 -11.60
N TYR A 307 -8.81 1.05 -10.40
CA TYR A 307 -7.46 1.58 -10.17
C TYR A 307 -6.35 0.70 -10.77
N LEU A 308 -6.68 -0.52 -11.20
CA LEU A 308 -5.75 -1.41 -11.90
C LEU A 308 -5.77 -1.25 -13.41
N VAL A 309 -6.95 -0.97 -13.98
CA VAL A 309 -7.18 -0.95 -15.44
C VAL A 309 -7.20 0.45 -16.06
N LYS A 310 -7.56 1.50 -15.30
CA LYS A 310 -7.60 2.86 -15.86
C LYS A 310 -6.20 3.44 -15.99
N THR A 311 -5.89 4.02 -17.15
CA THR A 311 -4.63 4.72 -17.42
C THR A 311 -4.57 6.09 -16.74
N LYS A 312 -5.70 6.80 -16.68
CA LYS A 312 -5.83 8.08 -15.97
C LYS A 312 -6.54 7.87 -14.63
N LEU A 313 -5.81 8.08 -13.54
CA LEU A 313 -6.31 7.94 -12.19
C LEU A 313 -6.63 9.33 -11.62
N ASN A 314 -7.81 9.48 -11.03
CA ASN A 314 -8.07 10.60 -10.13
C ASN A 314 -7.44 10.34 -8.75
N ASP A 315 -7.39 11.35 -7.88
CA ASP A 315 -6.79 11.24 -6.54
C ASP A 315 -7.22 10.00 -5.76
N ASN A 316 -8.52 9.65 -5.79
CA ASN A 316 -9.04 8.50 -5.05
C ASN A 316 -8.58 7.16 -5.64
N LEU A 317 -8.60 7.02 -6.97
CA LEU A 317 -8.11 5.81 -7.64
C LEU A 317 -6.59 5.69 -7.52
N LEU A 318 -5.85 6.79 -7.60
CA LEU A 318 -4.41 6.81 -7.37
C LEU A 318 -4.08 6.37 -5.95
N LYS A 319 -4.80 6.87 -4.94
CA LYS A 319 -4.66 6.41 -3.55
C LYS A 319 -4.88 4.92 -3.42
N LYS A 320 -5.92 4.36 -4.03
CA LYS A 320 -6.17 2.90 -4.03
C LYS A 320 -5.06 2.12 -4.74
N ARG A 321 -4.53 2.63 -5.86
CA ARG A 321 -3.41 2.01 -6.58
C ARG A 321 -2.14 1.98 -5.73
N LEU A 322 -1.82 3.07 -5.05
CA LEU A 322 -0.69 3.14 -4.13
C LEU A 322 -0.93 2.23 -2.92
N ASP A 323 -2.11 2.27 -2.31
CA ASP A 323 -2.49 1.36 -1.22
C ASP A 323 -2.31 -0.12 -1.62
N TYR A 324 -2.69 -0.51 -2.84
CA TYR A 324 -2.44 -1.85 -3.37
C TYR A 324 -0.94 -2.16 -3.54
N LEU A 325 -0.17 -1.26 -4.14
CA LEU A 325 1.28 -1.45 -4.34
C LEU A 325 2.02 -1.61 -3.01
N PHE A 326 1.54 -0.93 -1.96
CA PHE A 326 2.07 -1.04 -0.60
C PHE A 326 1.37 -2.13 0.23
N TYR A 327 0.53 -2.98 -0.37
CA TYR A 327 -0.24 -4.02 0.34
C TYR A 327 -1.00 -3.52 1.58
N TRP A 328 -1.47 -2.28 1.52
CA TRP A 328 -2.22 -1.58 2.58
C TRP A 328 -1.47 -1.50 3.91
N HIS A 329 -0.15 -1.67 3.89
CA HIS A 329 0.70 -1.57 5.05
C HIS A 329 0.87 -0.13 5.54
N LYS A 330 1.31 -0.02 6.79
CA LYS A 330 1.81 1.25 7.30
C LYS A 330 3.12 1.61 6.61
N LEU A 331 3.32 2.90 6.39
CA LEU A 331 4.50 3.43 5.73
C LEU A 331 5.38 4.16 6.74
N TYR A 332 6.68 3.89 6.66
CA TYR A 332 7.72 4.62 7.36
C TYR A 332 8.51 5.39 6.33
N THR A 333 8.34 6.70 6.29
CA THR A 333 9.09 7.53 5.35
C THR A 333 10.36 7.99 6.01
N LEU A 334 11.51 7.59 5.46
CA LEU A 334 12.77 8.21 5.78
C LEU A 334 12.86 9.49 4.97
N ASP A 335 12.79 10.60 5.68
CA ASP A 335 13.19 11.87 5.12
C ASP A 335 14.72 11.86 4.99
N THR A 336 15.18 11.62 3.76
CA THR A 336 16.61 11.64 3.43
C THR A 336 17.18 13.06 3.44
N GLN A 337 16.41 14.10 3.70
CA GLN A 337 16.87 15.49 3.51
C GLN A 337 17.36 16.15 4.82
N GLY A 338 16.93 15.64 6.00
CA GLY A 338 17.35 16.16 7.31
C GLY A 338 18.68 15.64 7.87
N ILE A 339 19.28 14.59 7.30
CA ILE A 339 20.50 13.94 7.84
C ILE A 339 21.54 13.79 6.72
N HIS A 340 22.65 14.54 6.77
CA HIS A 340 23.69 14.56 5.73
C HIS A 340 24.52 13.27 5.61
N VAL A 341 24.40 12.32 6.55
CA VAL A 341 25.32 11.16 6.66
C VAL A 341 24.71 9.85 6.17
N PHE A 342 23.38 9.69 6.27
CA PHE A 342 22.66 8.49 5.84
C PHE A 342 21.43 8.90 5.02
N ASN A 343 21.69 9.38 3.80
CA ASN A 343 20.66 9.86 2.90
C ASN A 343 20.80 9.33 1.47
N GLY A 344 19.75 9.54 0.69
CA GLY A 344 19.74 9.30 -0.75
C GLY A 344 19.89 7.81 -1.09
N THR A 345 20.56 7.58 -2.23
CA THR A 345 20.81 6.26 -2.80
C THR A 345 21.63 5.33 -1.88
N TYR A 346 22.57 5.87 -1.09
CA TYR A 346 23.34 5.08 -0.12
C TYR A 346 22.46 4.44 0.96
N ALA A 347 21.47 5.18 1.46
CA ALA A 347 20.56 4.68 2.48
C ALA A 347 19.72 3.50 1.94
N VAL A 348 19.29 3.58 0.67
CA VAL A 348 18.59 2.49 -0.02
C VAL A 348 19.49 1.27 -0.12
N LEU A 349 20.70 1.44 -0.66
CA LEU A 349 21.65 0.34 -0.91
C LEU A 349 22.05 -0.37 0.39
N THR A 350 22.46 0.38 1.41
CA THR A 350 22.86 -0.19 2.71
C THR A 350 21.72 -0.91 3.42
N THR A 351 20.50 -0.37 3.33
CA THR A 351 19.31 -1.02 3.88
C THR A 351 19.00 -2.32 3.15
N LEU A 352 19.06 -2.32 1.82
CA LEU A 352 18.82 -3.51 1.00
C LEU A 352 19.83 -4.61 1.30
N LEU A 353 21.13 -4.29 1.24
CA LEU A 353 22.20 -5.24 1.51
C LEU A 353 22.14 -5.79 2.94
N GLY A 354 21.83 -4.92 3.91
CA GLY A 354 21.60 -5.36 5.29
C GLY A 354 20.41 -6.31 5.43
N HIS A 355 19.33 -6.07 4.67
CA HIS A 355 18.16 -6.95 4.69
C HIS A 355 18.45 -8.32 4.06
N LEU A 356 19.18 -8.34 2.94
CA LEU A 356 19.65 -9.57 2.29
C LEU A 356 20.55 -10.39 3.22
N GLU A 357 21.49 -9.74 3.90
CA GLU A 357 22.38 -10.41 4.84
C GLU A 357 21.61 -11.01 6.03
N LEU A 358 20.61 -10.30 6.55
CA LEU A 358 19.72 -10.84 7.58
C LEU A 358 18.97 -12.09 7.10
N ASN A 359 18.47 -12.09 5.86
CA ASN A 359 17.83 -13.27 5.28
C ASN A 359 18.80 -14.46 5.15
N ASN A 360 20.06 -14.20 4.78
CA ASN A 360 21.10 -15.23 4.73
C ASN A 360 21.40 -15.83 6.10
N ILE A 361 21.30 -15.03 7.17
CA ILE A 361 21.54 -15.46 8.56
C ILE A 361 20.36 -16.25 9.12
N LEU A 362 19.12 -15.85 8.82
CA LEU A 362 17.92 -16.36 9.47
C LEU A 362 17.43 -17.71 8.92
N ASP A 363 18.02 -18.24 7.83
CA ASP A 363 17.63 -19.47 7.10
C ASP A 363 16.17 -19.47 6.55
N ASP A 364 15.34 -18.53 7.01
CA ASP A 364 14.06 -18.17 6.44
C ASP A 364 14.26 -17.19 5.28
N LYS A 365 14.10 -17.69 4.05
CA LYS A 365 14.10 -16.84 2.85
C LYS A 365 12.82 -16.00 2.82
N ILE A 366 12.89 -14.79 3.36
CA ILE A 366 11.82 -13.79 3.24
C ILE A 366 11.94 -13.11 1.88
N ASP A 367 10.88 -13.15 1.06
CA ASP A 367 10.86 -12.44 -0.23
C ASP A 367 11.06 -10.93 -0.02
N ILE A 368 12.18 -10.40 -0.53
CA ILE A 368 12.46 -8.96 -0.48
C ILE A 368 11.77 -8.27 -1.66
N LYS A 369 10.88 -7.33 -1.36
CA LYS A 369 10.15 -6.57 -2.38
C LYS A 369 10.62 -5.13 -2.37
N ILE A 370 10.88 -4.59 -3.56
CA ILE A 370 11.30 -3.21 -3.77
C ILE A 370 10.34 -2.53 -4.72
N LEU A 371 9.84 -1.37 -4.32
CA LEU A 371 9.01 -0.51 -5.15
C LEU A 371 9.82 0.71 -5.60
N LYS A 372 10.12 0.80 -6.88
CA LYS A 372 10.75 1.96 -7.52
C LYS A 372 9.67 2.89 -8.07
N LEU A 373 9.58 4.07 -7.49
CA LEU A 373 8.58 5.07 -7.82
C LEU A 373 9.25 6.20 -8.60
N ASN A 374 8.94 6.26 -9.89
CA ASN A 374 9.48 7.25 -10.81
C ASN A 374 8.56 8.47 -10.84
N HIS A 375 9.14 9.64 -10.66
CA HIS A 375 8.49 10.95 -10.65
C HIS A 375 8.96 11.77 -11.86
N PRO A 376 8.23 11.75 -12.98
CA PRO A 376 8.61 12.53 -14.16
C PRO A 376 8.65 14.01 -13.84
N VAL A 377 9.71 14.69 -14.28
CA VAL A 377 9.88 16.14 -14.13
C VAL A 377 10.07 16.82 -15.49
N ALA A 378 9.58 18.05 -15.61
CA ALA A 378 9.83 18.84 -16.80
C ALA A 378 11.26 19.39 -16.74
N HIS A 379 12.15 18.86 -17.56
CA HIS A 379 13.54 19.33 -17.65
C HIS A 379 13.81 19.98 -19.03
N PRO A 380 14.54 21.11 -19.09
CA PRO A 380 14.72 21.86 -20.34
C PRO A 380 15.44 21.07 -21.45
N TYR A 381 16.30 20.14 -21.06
CA TYR A 381 17.21 19.43 -21.98
C TYR A 381 17.01 17.92 -22.03
N ARG A 382 16.26 17.32 -21.10
CA ARG A 382 16.06 15.86 -21.00
C ARG A 382 14.57 15.55 -20.84
N LYS A 383 14.00 14.83 -21.82
CA LYS A 383 12.56 14.47 -21.81
C LYS A 383 12.24 13.32 -20.86
N ASP A 384 13.27 12.58 -20.47
CA ASP A 384 13.29 11.42 -19.59
C ASP A 384 13.77 11.76 -18.18
N ALA A 385 13.80 13.06 -17.83
CA ALA A 385 14.17 13.51 -16.50
C ALA A 385 13.16 13.01 -15.46
N VAL A 386 13.66 12.26 -14.47
CA VAL A 386 12.89 11.57 -13.45
C VAL A 386 13.61 11.73 -12.12
N HIS A 387 12.87 12.09 -11.07
CA HIS A 387 13.29 11.80 -9.71
C HIS A 387 12.77 10.44 -9.30
N THR A 388 13.51 9.69 -8.49
CA THR A 388 13.10 8.35 -8.07
C THR A 388 13.06 8.24 -6.55
N SER A 389 11.95 7.69 -6.06
CA SER A 389 11.84 7.17 -4.69
C SER A 389 11.93 5.65 -4.72
N TYR A 390 12.53 5.05 -3.70
CA TYR A 390 12.48 3.61 -3.50
C TYR A 390 11.71 3.30 -2.22
N ALA A 391 11.05 2.16 -2.18
CA ALA A 391 10.54 1.60 -0.95
C ALA A 391 10.97 0.14 -0.82
N ILE A 392 11.41 -0.25 0.37
CA ILE A 392 11.80 -1.63 0.67
C ILE A 392 10.76 -2.18 1.64
N HIS A 393 10.17 -3.33 1.29
CA HIS A 393 9.25 -4.06 2.15
C HIS A 393 10.03 -4.90 3.16
N PHE A 394 9.68 -4.76 4.44
CA PHE A 394 10.19 -5.61 5.51
C PHE A 394 9.10 -6.60 5.90
N GLY A 395 9.27 -7.86 5.53
CA GLY A 395 8.37 -8.95 5.92
C GLY A 395 8.64 -9.39 7.36
N VAL A 396 7.64 -9.28 8.23
CA VAL A 396 7.65 -9.89 9.57
C VAL A 396 6.34 -10.67 9.73
N TYR A 397 6.41 -11.96 9.41
CA TYR A 397 5.25 -12.84 9.39
C TYR A 397 5.08 -13.57 10.72
N GLY A 398 3.90 -13.45 11.31
CA GLY A 398 3.43 -14.32 12.38
C GLY A 398 2.08 -14.92 12.01
N GLU A 399 1.69 -16.01 12.68
CA GLU A 399 0.41 -16.70 12.41
C GLU A 399 -0.82 -15.83 12.74
N ILE A 400 -0.71 -14.94 13.72
CA ILE A 400 -1.83 -14.18 14.30
C ILE A 400 -1.71 -12.67 14.02
N SER A 401 -0.54 -12.21 13.57
CA SER A 401 -0.28 -10.80 13.32
C SER A 401 0.73 -10.61 12.21
N ASP A 402 0.49 -9.61 11.37
CA ASP A 402 1.43 -9.16 10.36
C ASP A 402 2.11 -7.86 10.81
N GLY A 403 3.38 -7.97 11.21
CA GLY A 403 4.23 -6.85 11.62
C GLY A 403 4.94 -6.17 10.47
N SER A 404 4.69 -6.61 9.23
CA SER A 404 5.37 -6.11 8.04
C SER A 404 5.06 -4.64 7.75
N GLY A 405 5.92 -4.01 6.98
CA GLY A 405 5.75 -2.61 6.61
C GLY A 405 6.68 -2.20 5.47
N TRP A 406 6.52 -0.96 5.01
CA TRP A 406 7.40 -0.40 3.99
C TRP A 406 8.21 0.76 4.54
N LEU A 407 9.51 0.72 4.24
CA LEU A 407 10.41 1.84 4.44
C LEU A 407 10.56 2.59 3.12
N VAL A 408 10.06 3.82 3.07
CA VAL A 408 10.05 4.68 1.87
C VAL A 408 11.19 5.68 1.95
N PHE A 409 12.08 5.65 0.96
CA PHE A 409 13.15 6.61 0.71
C PHE A 409 12.65 7.61 -0.35
N LEU A 410 12.09 8.72 0.11
CA LEU A 410 11.45 9.71 -0.76
C LEU A 410 12.49 10.52 -1.53
N ASN A 411 12.31 10.62 -2.85
CA ASN A 411 13.05 11.52 -3.73
C ASN A 411 14.58 11.41 -3.56
N CYS A 412 15.10 10.19 -3.58
CA CYS A 412 16.45 9.84 -3.14
C CYS A 412 17.47 9.63 -4.27
N SER A 413 17.03 9.67 -5.55
CA SER A 413 17.92 9.75 -6.72
C SER A 413 17.27 10.57 -7.86
N VAL A 414 18.09 11.04 -8.80
CA VAL A 414 17.69 11.80 -9.99
C VAL A 414 18.55 11.38 -11.19
N ASN A 415 17.95 11.08 -12.34
CA ASN A 415 18.69 10.58 -13.51
C ASN A 415 19.26 11.67 -14.44
N PHE A 416 19.31 12.92 -13.98
CA PHE A 416 19.72 14.08 -14.80
C PHE A 416 20.61 15.11 -14.09
N GLU A 417 20.99 14.89 -12.82
CA GLU A 417 21.96 15.72 -12.10
C GLU A 417 23.12 14.85 -11.60
N SER A 418 24.37 15.35 -11.69
CA SER A 418 25.56 14.65 -11.17
C SER A 418 25.62 14.72 -9.64
N PRO A 419 25.89 13.62 -8.92
CA PRO A 419 26.80 12.55 -9.31
C PRO A 419 26.08 11.23 -9.63
N GLU A 420 26.06 10.90 -10.93
CA GLU A 420 25.36 9.74 -11.50
C GLU A 420 25.88 8.38 -10.97
N PHE A 421 27.11 8.33 -10.44
CA PHE A 421 27.77 7.09 -10.02
C PHE A 421 26.96 6.24 -9.03
N LEU A 422 26.32 6.86 -8.03
CA LEU A 422 25.62 6.10 -6.99
C LEU A 422 24.29 5.55 -7.46
N GLN A 423 23.60 6.28 -8.33
CA GLN A 423 22.38 5.78 -8.94
C GLN A 423 22.70 4.59 -9.85
N PHE A 424 23.76 4.68 -10.66
CA PHE A 424 24.22 3.55 -11.47
C PHE A 424 24.56 2.35 -10.59
N GLU A 425 25.31 2.55 -9.50
CA GLU A 425 25.64 1.47 -8.57
C GLU A 425 24.38 0.81 -7.96
N LEU A 426 23.37 1.59 -7.56
CA LEU A 426 22.12 1.03 -7.06
C LEU A 426 21.38 0.25 -8.16
N GLU A 427 21.26 0.79 -9.37
CA GLU A 427 20.57 0.12 -10.47
C GLU A 427 21.30 -1.16 -10.92
N ASP A 428 22.63 -1.13 -10.98
CA ASP A 428 23.46 -2.30 -11.25
C ASP A 428 23.28 -3.36 -10.15
N THR A 429 23.30 -2.95 -8.88
CA THR A 429 23.04 -3.84 -7.74
C THR A 429 21.64 -4.45 -7.81
N LEU A 430 20.60 -3.66 -8.11
CA LEU A 430 19.23 -4.16 -8.26
C LEU A 430 19.11 -5.17 -9.40
N ASN A 431 19.84 -4.94 -10.50
CA ASN A 431 19.88 -5.86 -11.63
C ASN A 431 20.64 -7.15 -11.32
N ASP A 432 21.75 -7.07 -10.58
CA ASP A 432 22.51 -8.23 -10.10
C ASP A 432 21.69 -9.10 -9.14
N LEU A 433 20.81 -8.47 -8.35
CA LEU A 433 19.96 -9.12 -7.36
C LEU A 433 18.57 -9.52 -7.88
N LYS A 434 18.27 -9.36 -9.18
CA LYS A 434 16.92 -9.57 -9.73
C LYS A 434 16.30 -10.95 -9.48
N ASP A 435 17.13 -11.96 -9.20
CA ASP A 435 16.69 -13.33 -8.90
C ASP A 435 16.45 -13.53 -7.38
N GLU A 436 16.89 -12.59 -6.54
CA GLU A 436 16.77 -12.57 -5.07
C GLU A 436 15.71 -11.57 -4.58
N ILE A 437 15.33 -10.60 -5.41
CA ILE A 437 14.37 -9.54 -5.08
C ILE A 437 13.22 -9.48 -6.09
N GLU A 438 12.05 -9.02 -5.64
CA GLU A 438 10.95 -8.61 -6.52
C GLU A 438 10.98 -7.08 -6.69
N LEU A 439 11.43 -6.61 -7.85
CA LEU A 439 11.41 -5.18 -8.20
C LEU A 439 10.13 -4.80 -8.95
N ILE A 440 9.37 -3.88 -8.39
CA ILE A 440 8.14 -3.32 -8.98
C ILE A 440 8.40 -1.85 -9.33
N GLU A 441 8.18 -1.47 -10.59
CA GLU A 441 8.30 -0.07 -11.02
C GLU A 441 6.93 0.59 -11.22
N TYR A 442 6.78 1.85 -10.79
CA TYR A 442 5.55 2.60 -10.97
C TYR A 442 5.80 4.10 -11.16
N ASN A 443 5.16 4.69 -12.18
CA ASN A 443 5.23 6.13 -12.44
C ASN A 443 4.14 6.87 -11.65
N VAL A 444 4.52 7.88 -10.86
CA VAL A 444 3.61 8.72 -10.09
C VAL A 444 4.15 10.14 -9.95
N ASP A 445 3.28 11.14 -10.07
CA ASP A 445 3.63 12.53 -9.78
C ASP A 445 4.12 12.70 -8.33
N LEU A 446 5.23 13.41 -8.13
CA LEU A 446 5.86 13.58 -6.82
C LEU A 446 4.93 14.27 -5.81
N ASN A 447 4.17 15.27 -6.25
CA ASN A 447 3.24 16.00 -5.37
C ASN A 447 2.09 15.10 -4.91
N SER A 448 1.54 14.33 -5.84
CA SER A 448 0.49 13.35 -5.57
C SER A 448 0.98 12.24 -4.62
N PHE A 449 2.20 11.74 -4.83
CA PHE A 449 2.81 10.75 -3.93
C PHE A 449 3.10 11.32 -2.54
N THR A 450 3.62 12.55 -2.46
CA THR A 450 3.85 13.27 -1.21
C THR A 450 2.54 13.44 -0.43
N LYS A 451 1.47 13.88 -1.09
CA LYS A 451 0.12 14.01 -0.48
C LYS A 451 -0.40 12.66 0.03
N TYR A 452 -0.10 11.57 -0.67
CA TYR A 452 -0.42 10.22 -0.21
C TYR A 452 0.36 9.85 1.06
N LEU A 453 1.68 10.08 1.07
CA LEU A 453 2.53 9.80 2.23
C LEU A 453 2.12 10.61 3.47
N GLN A 454 1.72 11.88 3.32
CA GLN A 454 1.18 12.71 4.41
C GLN A 454 -0.01 12.06 5.14
N GLN A 455 -0.83 11.29 4.42
CA GLN A 455 -2.01 10.65 4.99
C GLN A 455 -1.73 9.28 5.60
N LYS A 456 -0.67 8.60 5.15
CA LYS A 456 -0.43 7.17 5.40
C LYS A 456 0.81 6.87 6.21
N SER A 457 1.79 7.77 6.20
CA SER A 457 3.04 7.61 6.93
C SER A 457 2.85 7.95 8.41
N ILE A 458 3.43 7.14 9.29
CA ILE A 458 3.29 7.32 10.75
C ILE A 458 4.02 8.58 11.23
N LYS A 459 5.04 9.05 10.51
CA LYS A 459 5.92 10.18 10.90
C LYS A 459 6.41 10.99 9.70
N PHE A 460 5.51 11.63 8.96
CA PHE A 460 5.87 12.49 7.83
C PHE A 460 5.53 13.96 8.11
N ASP A 461 6.53 14.85 8.11
CA ASP A 461 6.33 16.31 8.20
C ASP A 461 6.57 16.97 6.84
N PRO A 462 5.51 17.40 6.13
CA PRO A 462 5.64 17.95 4.79
C PRO A 462 6.29 19.33 4.73
N ARG A 463 6.41 20.05 5.86
CA ARG A 463 7.02 21.39 5.90
C ARG A 463 8.51 21.37 5.54
N LEU A 464 9.16 20.22 5.71
CA LEU A 464 10.57 20.04 5.35
C LEU A 464 10.78 20.10 3.83
N LEU A 465 9.84 19.58 3.03
CA LEU A 465 9.89 19.65 1.57
C LEU A 465 9.72 21.06 1.02
N GLU A 466 8.91 21.89 1.69
CA GLU A 466 8.73 23.31 1.31
C GLU A 466 9.98 24.14 1.63
N VAL A 467 10.65 23.87 2.76
CA VAL A 467 11.92 24.52 3.11
C VAL A 467 13.01 24.16 2.09
N ASP A 468 13.02 22.92 1.61
CA ASP A 468 14.01 22.43 0.64
C ASP A 468 13.82 22.94 -0.78
N SER A 469 12.57 23.13 -1.22
CA SER A 469 12.31 23.76 -2.51
C SER A 469 12.79 25.22 -2.49
N ILE A 470 12.57 25.91 -1.38
CA ILE A 470 13.07 27.28 -1.14
C ILE A 470 14.60 27.29 -1.04
N ASP A 471 15.23 26.35 -0.32
CA ASP A 471 16.70 26.28 -0.19
C ASP A 471 17.37 25.96 -1.54
N ARG A 472 16.81 25.04 -2.33
CA ARG A 472 17.30 24.76 -3.69
C ARG A 472 17.16 25.96 -4.62
N GLU A 473 16.01 26.63 -4.59
CA GLU A 473 15.79 27.86 -5.37
C GLU A 473 16.77 28.95 -4.95
N PHE A 474 16.98 29.12 -3.63
CA PHE A 474 17.92 30.07 -3.06
C PHE A 474 19.37 29.75 -3.44
N LYS A 475 19.82 28.50 -3.31
CA LYS A 475 21.17 28.05 -3.70
C LYS A 475 21.43 28.23 -5.19
N SER A 476 20.46 27.89 -6.05
CA SER A 476 20.52 28.13 -7.50
C SER A 476 20.64 29.63 -7.82
N TYR A 477 19.76 30.46 -7.23
CA TYR A 477 19.81 31.91 -7.40
C TYR A 477 21.15 32.49 -6.93
N HIS A 478 21.58 32.10 -5.74
CA HIS A 478 22.84 32.52 -5.13
C HIS A 478 24.07 32.10 -5.96
N GLY A 479 24.08 30.87 -6.50
CA GLY A 479 25.11 30.39 -7.41
C GLY A 479 25.21 31.24 -8.67
N LYS A 480 24.07 31.58 -9.29
CA LYS A 480 24.01 32.48 -10.46
C LYS A 480 24.52 33.88 -10.16
N VAL A 481 24.11 34.46 -9.02
CA VAL A 481 24.58 35.79 -8.59
C VAL A 481 26.09 35.78 -8.38
N LYS A 482 26.64 34.77 -7.70
CA LYS A 482 28.08 34.64 -7.50
C LYS A 482 28.86 34.54 -8.81
N GLY A 483 28.36 33.73 -9.76
CA GLY A 483 28.93 33.62 -11.10
C GLY A 483 29.04 35.00 -11.76
N ARG A 484 27.91 35.71 -11.86
CA ARG A 484 27.87 37.06 -12.46
C ARG A 484 28.76 38.09 -11.79
N VAL A 485 28.79 38.09 -10.46
CA VAL A 485 29.66 39.01 -9.69
C VAL A 485 31.13 38.67 -9.93
N PHE A 486 31.47 37.39 -10.06
CA PHE A 486 32.83 36.97 -10.37
C PHE A 486 33.25 37.29 -11.81
N GLU A 487 32.36 37.13 -12.79
CA GLU A 487 32.59 37.60 -14.16
C GLU A 487 32.86 39.11 -14.19
N ASN A 488 32.02 39.89 -13.50
CA ASN A 488 32.20 41.35 -13.42
C ASN A 488 33.50 41.75 -12.72
N LEU A 489 33.85 41.08 -11.62
CA LEU A 489 35.12 41.30 -10.94
C LEU A 489 36.31 41.01 -11.86
N SER A 490 36.26 39.90 -12.59
CA SER A 490 37.32 39.50 -13.53
C SER A 490 37.44 40.51 -14.67
N TYR A 491 36.31 41.00 -15.20
CA TYR A 491 36.27 42.08 -16.19
C TYR A 491 36.98 43.34 -15.70
N LEU A 492 36.64 43.80 -14.49
CA LEU A 492 37.24 45.00 -13.89
C LEU A 492 38.75 44.86 -13.70
N ILE A 493 39.21 43.66 -13.31
CA ILE A 493 40.63 43.36 -13.13
C ILE A 493 41.36 43.35 -14.47
N ILE A 494 40.83 42.67 -15.49
CA ILE A 494 41.42 42.61 -16.83
C ILE A 494 41.51 44.01 -17.45
N ASN A 495 40.42 44.76 -17.41
CA ASN A 495 40.35 46.10 -17.97
C ASN A 495 41.29 47.10 -17.28
N GLU A 496 41.68 46.86 -16.02
CA GLU A 496 42.65 47.70 -15.30
C GLU A 496 44.11 47.28 -15.53
N LEU A 497 44.36 46.00 -15.80
CA LEU A 497 45.71 45.44 -15.90
C LEU A 497 46.23 45.29 -17.32
N GLU A 498 45.34 45.21 -18.31
CA GLU A 498 45.67 44.82 -19.68
C GLU A 498 45.18 45.87 -20.68
N GLU A 499 45.96 46.15 -21.74
CA GLU A 499 45.60 47.14 -22.77
C GLU A 499 44.63 46.56 -23.81
N GLY A 500 43.61 47.31 -24.23
CA GLY A 500 42.68 46.85 -25.28
C GLY A 500 41.24 47.22 -24.95
N ILE A 501 40.33 46.81 -25.83
CA ILE A 501 38.89 47.01 -25.63
C ILE A 501 38.35 45.76 -24.96
N THR A 502 37.84 45.89 -23.73
CA THR A 502 37.27 44.77 -22.98
C THR A 502 35.75 44.96 -22.89
N THR A 503 34.99 43.90 -23.15
CA THR A 503 33.54 43.82 -22.95
C THR A 503 33.20 42.69 -21.97
N TRP A 504 32.03 42.80 -21.33
CA TRP A 504 31.55 41.83 -20.35
C TRP A 504 30.17 41.32 -20.77
N SER A 505 29.97 40.00 -20.68
CA SER A 505 28.71 39.31 -20.94
C SER A 505 28.15 39.55 -22.35
N GLU A 506 29.00 39.40 -23.37
CA GLU A 506 28.65 39.65 -24.76
C GLU A 506 28.08 38.40 -25.43
N ILE A 507 27.01 38.55 -26.23
CA ILE A 507 26.43 37.42 -26.98
C ILE A 507 26.93 37.47 -28.42
N ILE A 508 27.71 36.47 -28.81
CA ILE A 508 28.26 36.32 -30.17
C ILE A 508 27.78 35.00 -30.74
N ASN A 509 27.09 35.03 -31.88
CA ASN A 509 26.58 33.84 -32.56
C ASN A 509 25.79 32.85 -31.65
N ASN A 510 24.94 33.39 -30.77
CA ASN A 510 24.14 32.67 -29.76
C ASN A 510 24.93 32.03 -28.61
N GLU A 511 26.22 32.31 -28.48
CA GLU A 511 27.03 31.93 -27.33
C GLU A 511 27.31 33.16 -26.47
N GLU A 512 27.16 33.01 -25.16
CA GLU A 512 27.51 34.05 -24.20
C GLU A 512 29.01 33.97 -23.88
N ILE A 513 29.75 35.05 -24.11
CA ILE A 513 31.16 35.20 -23.77
C ILE A 513 31.25 36.02 -22.49
N ASP A 514 31.75 35.43 -21.41
CA ASP A 514 31.75 36.10 -20.11
C ASP A 514 32.58 37.38 -20.18
N ILE A 515 33.79 37.32 -20.75
CA ILE A 515 34.63 38.49 -21.01
C ILE A 515 35.33 38.30 -22.36
N LEU A 516 35.24 39.32 -23.20
CA LEU A 516 35.94 39.40 -24.49
C LEU A 516 36.90 40.60 -24.43
N ARG A 517 38.16 40.39 -24.83
CA ARG A 517 39.14 41.48 -24.95
C ARG A 517 39.74 41.49 -26.34
N GLU A 518 39.61 42.63 -27.02
CA GLU A 518 40.16 42.86 -28.34
C GLU A 518 41.42 43.70 -28.27
N THR A 519 42.48 43.18 -28.87
CA THR A 519 43.74 43.89 -29.14
C THR A 519 43.89 44.11 -30.65
N ASN A 520 45.01 44.67 -31.11
CA ASN A 520 45.24 44.86 -32.54
C ASN A 520 45.27 43.53 -33.31
N ASP A 521 45.85 42.48 -32.73
CA ASP A 521 46.16 41.23 -33.42
C ASP A 521 45.41 40.00 -32.87
N GLU A 522 44.92 40.08 -31.62
CA GLU A 522 44.34 38.94 -30.90
C GLU A 522 42.99 39.28 -30.26
N ILE A 523 42.13 38.26 -30.18
CA ILE A 523 40.89 38.25 -29.41
C ILE A 523 41.04 37.27 -28.25
N HIS A 524 40.95 37.78 -27.03
CA HIS A 524 41.01 36.97 -25.82
C HIS A 524 39.59 36.71 -25.33
N ILE A 525 39.26 35.43 -25.09
CA ILE A 525 38.01 35.04 -24.43
C ILE A 525 38.33 34.54 -23.04
N TYR A 526 37.59 34.96 -22.02
CA TYR A 526 37.77 34.47 -20.65
C TYR A 526 36.49 33.83 -20.15
N GLU A 527 36.56 32.55 -19.78
CA GLU A 527 35.51 31.83 -19.04
C GLU A 527 35.75 31.98 -17.53
N CYS A 528 34.75 32.39 -16.76
CA CYS A 528 34.88 32.63 -15.33
C CYS A 528 34.16 31.57 -14.50
N LYS A 529 34.91 30.80 -13.70
CA LYS A 529 34.36 29.82 -12.74
C LYS A 529 34.70 30.15 -11.30
N VAL A 530 33.70 30.17 -10.43
CA VAL A 530 33.91 30.43 -8.99
C VAL A 530 34.65 29.27 -8.32
N ASP A 531 34.30 28.03 -8.64
CA ASP A 531 34.97 26.82 -8.12
C ASP A 531 35.36 25.87 -9.26
N SER A 532 36.21 24.89 -8.94
CA SER A 532 36.81 23.92 -9.85
C SER A 532 36.12 22.56 -9.83
N HIS A 533 34.81 22.52 -9.54
CA HIS A 533 34.04 21.27 -9.63
C HIS A 533 34.27 20.61 -11.00
N LEU A 534 34.46 19.30 -11.02
CA LEU A 534 34.77 18.55 -12.23
C LEU A 534 33.50 18.35 -13.08
N ASP A 535 33.02 19.38 -13.76
CA ASP A 535 32.12 19.14 -14.89
C ASP A 535 32.97 18.77 -16.11
N SER A 536 32.66 17.64 -16.75
CA SER A 536 33.38 17.14 -17.93
C SER A 536 33.24 18.01 -19.17
N ASP A 537 32.56 19.15 -19.09
CA ASP A 537 32.04 19.91 -20.24
C ASP A 537 32.74 21.27 -20.48
N TYR A 538 33.73 21.66 -19.67
CA TYR A 538 34.39 22.97 -19.81
C TYR A 538 35.12 23.15 -21.14
N LEU A 539 35.77 22.10 -21.64
CA LEU A 539 36.48 22.14 -22.91
C LEU A 539 35.49 22.30 -24.07
N GLU A 540 34.37 21.60 -24.03
CA GLU A 540 33.33 21.73 -25.04
C GLU A 540 32.75 23.16 -25.03
N GLN A 541 32.40 23.66 -23.84
CA GLN A 541 31.87 25.02 -23.67
C GLN A 541 32.83 26.07 -24.24
N ILE A 542 34.12 26.00 -23.89
CA ILE A 542 35.15 26.93 -24.40
C ILE A 542 35.29 26.78 -25.92
N ASN A 543 35.31 25.56 -26.46
CA ASN A 543 35.41 25.33 -27.90
C ASN A 543 34.19 25.91 -28.66
N ARG A 544 32.97 25.81 -28.12
CA ARG A 544 31.79 26.46 -28.69
C ARG A 544 31.97 27.98 -28.75
N LYS A 545 32.46 28.59 -27.67
CA LYS A 545 32.77 30.02 -27.59
C LYS A 545 33.87 30.45 -28.57
N ILE A 546 34.96 29.70 -28.71
CA ILE A 546 36.02 29.94 -29.72
C ILE A 546 35.42 29.95 -31.11
N ASN A 547 34.61 28.93 -31.46
CA ASN A 547 33.99 28.82 -32.77
C ASN A 547 32.99 29.94 -33.05
N ALA A 548 32.27 30.42 -32.02
CA ALA A 548 31.37 31.55 -32.15
C ALA A 548 32.13 32.85 -32.45
N VAL A 549 33.22 33.12 -31.73
CA VAL A 549 34.05 34.31 -31.91
C VAL A 549 34.81 34.29 -33.24
N ALA A 550 35.31 33.12 -33.68
CA ALA A 550 36.04 32.95 -34.94
C ALA A 550 35.24 33.31 -36.19
N LYS A 551 33.91 33.27 -36.10
CA LYS A 551 33.01 33.65 -37.21
C LYS A 551 32.83 35.16 -37.35
N GLU A 552 33.06 35.91 -36.27
CA GLU A 552 32.84 37.35 -36.23
C GLU A 552 34.15 38.15 -36.34
N TYR A 553 35.26 37.57 -35.87
CA TYR A 553 36.55 38.24 -35.82
C TYR A 553 37.59 37.50 -36.67
N ASP A 554 38.23 38.22 -37.59
CA ASP A 554 39.38 37.74 -38.38
C ASP A 554 40.70 38.02 -37.63
N LYS A 555 40.82 37.47 -36.42
CA LYS A 555 41.96 37.64 -35.51
C LYS A 555 42.28 36.33 -34.81
N LYS A 556 43.50 36.19 -34.28
CA LYS A 556 43.90 35.01 -33.52
C LYS A 556 43.14 34.97 -32.18
N ILE A 557 42.46 33.87 -31.90
CA ILE A 557 41.71 33.70 -30.64
C ILE A 557 42.60 33.04 -29.60
N VAL A 558 42.63 33.62 -28.40
CA VAL A 558 43.37 33.13 -27.24
C VAL A 558 42.37 32.82 -26.12
N PRO A 559 42.07 31.55 -25.85
CA PRO A 559 41.14 31.18 -24.80
C PRO A 559 41.78 31.18 -23.41
N HIS A 560 41.04 31.71 -22.44
CA HIS A 560 41.39 31.75 -21.03
C HIS A 560 40.28 31.16 -20.19
N ILE A 561 40.64 30.56 -19.07
CA ILE A 561 39.72 30.25 -17.98
C ILE A 561 40.26 30.81 -16.67
N ILE A 562 39.38 31.46 -15.92
CA ILE A 562 39.70 32.10 -14.66
C ILE A 562 38.94 31.40 -13.54
N PHE A 563 39.68 30.94 -12.53
CA PHE A 563 39.14 30.38 -11.31
C PHE A 563 39.32 31.33 -10.13
N TYR A 564 38.22 31.58 -9.42
CA TYR A 564 38.26 32.37 -8.19
C TYR A 564 39.07 31.66 -7.10
N TYR A 565 38.80 30.37 -6.90
CA TYR A 565 39.56 29.48 -6.01
C TYR A 565 40.70 28.75 -6.73
N GLY A 566 41.42 27.90 -5.98
CA GLY A 566 42.47 27.05 -6.54
C GLY A 566 41.88 25.90 -7.35
N ILE A 567 42.63 25.43 -8.34
CA ILE A 567 42.25 24.30 -9.20
C ILE A 567 43.09 23.07 -8.86
N ASN A 568 42.53 21.88 -9.07
CA ASN A 568 43.28 20.62 -9.00
C ASN A 568 44.38 20.57 -10.09
N PRO A 569 45.62 20.16 -9.77
CA PRO A 569 46.71 20.05 -10.75
C PRO A 569 46.41 19.18 -11.99
N MET A 570 45.63 18.11 -11.84
CA MET A 570 45.27 17.23 -12.96
C MET A 570 44.36 17.96 -13.96
N LEU A 571 43.39 18.72 -13.46
CA LEU A 571 42.49 19.52 -14.29
C LEU A 571 43.25 20.69 -14.94
N LEU A 572 44.17 21.33 -14.21
CA LEU A 572 45.06 22.35 -14.76
C LEU A 572 45.83 21.82 -15.97
N ASN A 573 46.49 20.67 -15.83
CA ASN A 573 47.23 20.04 -16.92
C ASN A 573 46.32 19.74 -18.13
N THR A 574 45.13 19.21 -17.88
CA THR A 574 44.16 18.87 -18.94
C THR A 574 43.73 20.10 -19.74
N ILE A 575 43.50 21.24 -19.08
CA ILE A 575 43.10 22.49 -19.73
C ILE A 575 44.28 23.08 -20.52
N GLU A 576 45.48 23.08 -19.93
CA GLU A 576 46.68 23.62 -20.58
C GLU A 576 47.11 22.80 -21.81
N GLU A 577 46.94 21.47 -21.79
CA GLU A 577 47.14 20.58 -22.95
C GLU A 577 46.26 20.95 -24.15
N ASN A 578 45.14 21.63 -23.92
CA ASN A 578 44.22 22.11 -24.95
C ASN A 578 44.51 23.56 -25.40
N ASN A 579 45.69 24.10 -25.07
CA ASN A 579 46.12 25.47 -25.38
C ASN A 579 45.22 26.57 -24.78
N ILE A 580 44.58 26.29 -23.64
CA ILE A 580 43.78 27.25 -22.89
C ILE A 580 44.61 27.80 -21.74
N GLN A 581 44.67 29.13 -21.62
CA GLN A 581 45.41 29.78 -20.54
C GLN A 581 44.62 29.74 -19.23
N VAL A 582 45.25 29.36 -18.12
CA VAL A 582 44.55 29.21 -16.84
C VAL A 582 45.03 30.25 -15.82
N THR A 583 44.09 31.04 -15.31
CA THR A 583 44.31 31.92 -14.16
C THR A 583 43.53 31.42 -12.96
N HIS A 584 44.18 30.75 -12.02
CA HIS A 584 43.52 30.27 -10.80
C HIS A 584 43.98 31.03 -9.55
N ASN A 585 43.33 30.77 -8.40
CA ASN A 585 43.58 31.43 -7.12
C ASN A 585 43.47 32.96 -7.19
N LEU A 586 42.51 33.47 -7.98
CA LEU A 586 42.33 34.92 -8.16
C LEU A 586 42.14 35.63 -6.81
N ARG A 587 41.39 35.01 -5.88
CA ARG A 587 41.25 35.49 -4.49
C ARG A 587 42.61 35.79 -3.84
N LYS A 588 43.52 34.81 -3.80
CA LYS A 588 44.85 34.98 -3.16
C LYS A 588 45.71 36.00 -3.88
N LYS A 589 45.61 36.08 -5.22
CA LYS A 589 46.40 37.01 -6.04
C LYS A 589 46.07 38.48 -5.76
N PHE A 590 44.84 38.79 -5.35
CA PHE A 590 44.36 40.18 -5.25
C PHE A 590 43.88 40.62 -3.86
N ALA A 591 43.52 39.70 -2.94
CA ALA A 591 42.96 40.02 -1.63
C ALA A 591 43.87 40.85 -0.69
N GLY A 592 45.15 41.07 -1.03
CA GLY A 592 46.10 41.87 -0.24
C GLY A 592 46.69 43.09 -0.97
N LYS A 593 46.36 43.32 -2.25
CA LYS A 593 46.98 44.39 -3.04
C LYS A 593 46.26 45.72 -2.82
N SER A 594 47.01 46.79 -2.53
CA SER A 594 46.46 48.11 -2.18
C SER A 594 45.53 48.70 -3.25
N GLY A 595 45.81 48.49 -4.54
CA GLY A 595 44.98 48.93 -5.67
C GLY A 595 43.62 48.22 -5.80
N PHE A 596 43.46 47.06 -5.17
CA PHE A 596 42.26 46.22 -5.30
C PHE A 596 41.32 46.33 -4.10
N LYS A 597 41.64 47.19 -3.11
CA LYS A 597 40.75 47.46 -1.96
C LYS A 597 39.36 47.96 -2.38
N LYS A 598 39.26 48.66 -3.51
CA LYS A 598 37.99 49.14 -4.08
C LYS A 598 37.04 48.01 -4.48
N PHE A 599 37.56 46.81 -4.74
CA PHE A 599 36.76 45.63 -5.11
C PHE A 599 36.38 44.74 -3.91
N LYS A 600 36.78 45.11 -2.69
CA LYS A 600 36.46 44.34 -1.47
C LYS A 600 34.97 43.94 -1.36
N PRO A 601 33.99 44.80 -1.68
CA PRO A 601 32.57 44.40 -1.63
C PRO A 601 32.23 43.24 -2.58
N LEU A 602 32.86 43.16 -3.76
CA LEU A 602 32.63 42.07 -4.71
C LEU A 602 33.21 40.75 -4.21
N PHE A 603 34.41 40.79 -3.61
CA PHE A 603 35.01 39.63 -2.94
C PHE A 603 34.10 39.12 -1.81
N GLU A 604 33.52 40.01 -1.01
CA GLU A 604 32.60 39.66 0.08
C GLU A 604 31.33 38.97 -0.44
N ILE A 605 30.77 39.41 -1.57
CA ILE A 605 29.61 38.77 -2.20
C ILE A 605 29.97 37.37 -2.73
N ILE A 606 31.12 37.20 -3.38
CA ILE A 606 31.59 35.89 -3.89
C ILE A 606 31.91 34.92 -2.74
N GLU A 607 32.36 35.43 -1.60
CA GLU A 607 32.68 34.64 -0.40
C GLU A 607 31.47 34.35 0.49
N TYR A 608 30.34 35.01 0.26
CA TYR A 608 29.13 34.82 1.04
C TYR A 608 28.64 33.37 1.00
N SER A 609 28.46 32.70 2.14
CA SER A 609 27.87 31.35 2.18
C SER A 609 26.44 31.38 2.75
N PRO A 610 25.44 30.85 2.01
CA PRO A 610 24.08 30.60 2.50
C PRO A 610 24.02 29.83 3.80
N ASP A 611 24.99 28.94 4.05
CA ASP A 611 25.04 28.10 5.25
C ASP A 611 25.14 28.93 6.54
N ASN A 612 25.61 30.19 6.45
CA ASN A 612 25.62 31.13 7.57
C ASN A 612 24.24 31.67 7.92
N ILE A 613 23.30 31.76 6.96
CA ILE A 613 21.89 32.10 7.23
C ILE A 613 21.19 30.91 7.88
N MET A 614 21.37 29.70 7.34
CA MET A 614 20.70 28.50 7.85
C MET A 614 21.12 28.15 9.28
N LYS A 615 22.37 28.42 9.67
CA LYS A 615 22.82 28.35 11.07
C LYS A 615 22.08 29.30 12.01
N HIS A 616 21.65 30.47 11.54
CA HIS A 616 20.88 31.42 12.34
C HIS A 616 19.38 31.14 12.33
N LEU A 617 18.83 30.58 11.25
CA LEU A 617 17.41 30.20 11.17
C LEU A 617 17.07 28.93 11.95
N THR A 618 18.03 28.04 12.15
CA THR A 618 17.86 26.80 12.93
C THR A 618 18.11 26.97 14.44
N ASN A 619 18.56 28.15 14.86
CA ASN A 619 18.74 28.50 16.27
C ASN A 619 17.51 29.27 16.78
N PRO A 620 16.64 28.67 17.64
CA PRO A 620 15.37 29.27 18.05
C PRO A 620 15.51 30.56 18.88
N HIS A 621 16.73 30.99 19.20
CA HIS A 621 17.03 32.19 19.98
C HIS A 621 17.57 33.38 19.17
N ASP A 622 17.90 33.22 17.89
CA ASP A 622 18.44 34.31 17.07
C ASP A 622 17.33 35.06 16.33
N LYS A 623 17.10 36.32 16.70
CA LYS A 623 16.29 37.25 15.88
C LYS A 623 17.15 37.76 14.72
N PHE A 624 17.08 37.10 13.57
CA PHE A 624 17.78 37.53 12.36
C PHE A 624 17.06 38.74 11.72
N ASP A 625 17.77 39.86 11.54
CA ASP A 625 17.23 41.07 10.87
C ASP A 625 17.35 40.90 9.34
N LEU A 626 16.20 40.74 8.67
CA LEU A 626 16.09 40.56 7.22
C LEU A 626 16.61 41.76 6.39
N LYS A 627 17.00 42.87 7.03
CA LYS A 627 17.60 44.04 6.36
C LYS A 627 18.96 43.81 5.70
N HIS A 628 19.65 42.71 5.96
CA HIS A 628 20.92 42.38 5.29
C HIS A 628 20.76 41.60 3.98
N ILE A 629 19.57 41.05 3.71
CA ILE A 629 19.27 40.30 2.47
C ILE A 629 18.66 41.21 1.38
N ARG A 630 17.92 42.25 1.79
CA ARG A 630 17.48 43.34 0.90
C ARG A 630 18.62 44.30 0.63
#